data_AF-A0A9E2ZYX6-F1
#
_entry.id   AF-A0A9E2ZYX6-F1
#
_cell.length_a   1.000
_cell.length_b   1.000
_cell.length_c   1.000
_cell.angle_alpha   90.00
_cell.angle_beta   90.00
_cell.angle_gamma   90.00
#
_symmetry.space_group_name_H-M   'P 1'
#
loop_
_entity.id
_entity.type
_entity.pdbx_description
1 polymer ?
#
loop_
_entity_poly.entity_id
_entity_poly.type
_entity_poly.pdbx_seq_one_letter_code
_entity_poly.pdbx_strand_id
1 'polypeptide(L)'
;MEFDLGPVLPAIQARTLIVHRSGNALFDLESVRAAASLIPDASCAELPGDDELPYVGDADALLDVIQAFLTGTQAAPDLDRSLATVLFTDIVGSTQKAGELGDRRWRDLLEEHHARTRAFWTGSAVARWMDTAGDGFFITL
;
A
#
# COMPACT_ATOMS: atom_id res chain seq x y z
N MET A 1 -32.27 -4.75 -29.92
CA MET A 1 -33.21 -3.81 -29.29
C MET A 1 -32.34 -2.70 -28.72
N GLU A 2 -32.48 -1.50 -29.24
CA GLU A 2 -31.65 -0.34 -28.86
C GLU A 2 -32.43 0.48 -27.85
N PHE A 3 -31.84 0.74 -26.69
CA PHE A 3 -32.46 1.51 -25.60
C PHE A 3 -31.68 2.80 -25.42
N ASP A 4 -32.30 3.94 -25.74
CA ASP A 4 -31.75 5.26 -25.47
C ASP A 4 -32.29 5.79 -24.13
N LEU A 5 -31.38 5.98 -23.18
CA LEU A 5 -31.69 6.54 -21.86
C LEU A 5 -31.38 8.04 -21.77
N GLY A 6 -30.75 8.64 -22.79
CA GLY A 6 -30.35 10.06 -22.79
C GLY A 6 -31.46 11.03 -22.37
N PRO A 7 -32.71 10.88 -22.87
CA PRO A 7 -33.81 11.75 -22.48
C PRO A 7 -34.25 11.66 -21.01
N VAL A 8 -33.98 10.54 -20.33
CA VAL A 8 -34.42 10.32 -18.93
C VAL A 8 -33.32 10.61 -17.91
N LEU A 9 -32.04 10.60 -18.30
CA LEU A 9 -30.92 10.91 -17.41
C LEU A 9 -31.04 12.27 -16.70
N PRO A 10 -31.53 13.36 -17.35
CA PRO A 10 -31.75 14.64 -16.67
C PRO A 10 -32.80 14.61 -15.55
N ALA A 11 -33.67 13.59 -15.50
CA ALA A 11 -34.65 13.44 -14.44
C ALA A 11 -34.05 12.95 -13.12
N ILE A 12 -32.81 12.45 -13.13
CA ILE A 12 -32.08 12.06 -11.92
C ILE A 12 -31.67 13.32 -11.17
N GLN A 13 -32.32 13.59 -10.03
CA GLN A 13 -32.02 14.74 -9.16
C GLN A 13 -31.12 14.38 -7.99
N ALA A 14 -30.85 13.09 -7.77
CA ALA A 14 -29.96 12.63 -6.73
C ALA A 14 -28.51 12.79 -7.19
N ARG A 15 -27.63 13.21 -6.27
CA ARG A 15 -26.18 13.17 -6.48
C ARG A 15 -25.78 11.78 -6.95
N THR A 16 -25.04 11.70 -8.05
CA THR A 16 -24.78 10.44 -8.75
C THR A 16 -23.28 10.22 -8.94
N LEU A 17 -22.83 8.99 -8.73
CA LEU A 17 -21.48 8.55 -9.05
C LEU A 17 -21.56 7.49 -10.14
N ILE A 18 -20.83 7.70 -11.23
CA ILE A 18 -20.58 6.68 -12.25
C ILE A 18 -19.14 6.22 -12.11
N VAL A 19 -18.92 4.91 -11.96
CA VAL A 19 -17.58 4.32 -11.87
C VAL A 19 -17.34 3.47 -13.10
N HIS A 20 -16.17 3.63 -13.71
CA HIS A 20 -15.79 2.91 -14.92
C HIS A 20 -14.37 2.38 -14.84
N ARG A 21 -14.15 1.16 -15.34
CA ARG A 21 -12.84 0.53 -15.47
C ARG A 21 -12.25 0.83 -16.84
N SER A 22 -11.05 1.37 -16.92
CA SER A 22 -10.44 1.83 -18.19
C SER A 22 -10.24 0.74 -19.24
N GLY A 23 -10.16 -0.53 -18.82
CA GLY A 23 -10.08 -1.71 -19.69
C GLY A 23 -11.43 -2.40 -19.96
N ASN A 24 -12.56 -1.82 -19.55
CA ASN A 24 -13.87 -2.44 -19.76
C ASN A 24 -14.20 -2.55 -21.25
N ALA A 25 -14.56 -3.76 -21.70
CA ALA A 25 -14.84 -4.04 -23.11
C ALA A 25 -16.30 -3.80 -23.52
N LEU A 26 -17.21 -3.62 -22.55
CA LEU A 26 -18.65 -3.50 -22.78
C LEU A 26 -19.09 -2.05 -23.04
N PHE A 27 -18.40 -1.09 -22.42
CA PHE A 27 -18.69 0.34 -22.55
C PHE A 27 -17.42 1.11 -22.81
N ASP A 28 -17.41 2.04 -23.74
CA ASP A 28 -16.30 2.95 -23.91
C ASP A 28 -16.39 4.12 -22.90
N LEU A 29 -15.23 4.61 -22.48
CA LEU A 29 -15.12 5.69 -21.50
C LEU A 29 -15.78 7.00 -21.97
N GLU A 30 -15.83 7.26 -23.28
CA GLU A 30 -16.44 8.48 -23.83
C GLU A 30 -17.96 8.47 -23.67
N SER A 31 -18.61 7.35 -24.00
CA SER A 31 -20.04 7.12 -23.77
C SER A 31 -20.41 7.24 -22.30
N VAL A 32 -19.57 6.72 -21.40
CA VAL A 32 -19.78 6.85 -19.95
C VAL A 32 -19.73 8.31 -19.51
N ARG A 33 -18.72 9.06 -19.96
CA ARG A 33 -18.60 10.50 -19.66
C ARG A 33 -19.75 11.32 -20.26
N ALA A 34 -20.21 10.96 -21.46
CA ALA A 34 -21.36 11.58 -22.10
C ALA A 34 -22.63 11.35 -21.28
N ALA A 35 -22.87 10.13 -20.80
CA ALA A 35 -24.00 9.82 -19.91
C ALA A 35 -23.91 10.59 -18.57
N ALA A 36 -22.72 10.66 -17.97
CA ALA A 36 -22.50 11.44 -16.74
C ALA A 36 -22.85 12.92 -16.93
N SER A 37 -22.50 13.49 -18.08
CA SER A 37 -22.74 14.91 -18.40
C SER A 37 -24.23 15.26 -18.55
N LEU A 38 -25.09 14.27 -18.73
CA LEU A 38 -26.54 14.46 -18.83
C LEU A 38 -27.25 14.45 -17.46
N ILE A 39 -26.59 13.99 -16.39
CA ILE A 39 -27.16 13.92 -15.05
C ILE A 39 -26.73 15.15 -14.23
N PRO A 40 -27.68 15.97 -13.73
CA PRO A 40 -27.37 17.06 -12.81
C PRO A 40 -26.72 16.52 -11.53
N ASP A 41 -25.53 17.03 -11.18
CA ASP A 41 -24.75 16.60 -10.01
C ASP A 41 -24.22 15.15 -10.09
N ALA A 42 -23.86 14.70 -11.30
CA ALA A 42 -23.08 13.49 -11.48
C ALA A 42 -21.56 13.75 -11.48
N SER A 43 -20.83 12.82 -10.88
CA SER A 43 -19.39 12.67 -11.04
C SER A 43 -19.05 11.34 -11.71
N CYS A 44 -17.95 11.31 -12.44
CA CYS A 44 -17.41 10.11 -13.07
C CYS A 44 -16.03 9.80 -12.47
N ALA A 45 -15.83 8.58 -11.99
CA ALA A 45 -14.54 8.08 -11.51
C ALA A 45 -14.05 6.96 -12.45
N GLU A 46 -12.81 7.09 -12.89
CA GLU A 46 -12.15 6.09 -13.72
C GLU A 46 -11.14 5.31 -12.87
N LEU A 47 -11.24 3.99 -12.90
CA LEU A 47 -10.37 3.07 -12.18
C LEU A 47 -9.58 2.20 -13.18
N PRO A 48 -8.32 1.83 -12.87
CA PRO A 48 -7.58 0.89 -13.69
C PRO A 48 -8.21 -0.52 -13.62
N GLY A 49 -8.03 -1.33 -14.66
CA GLY A 49 -8.47 -2.73 -14.70
C GLY A 49 -9.48 -3.00 -15.82
N ASP A 50 -9.80 -4.27 -16.01
CA ASP A 50 -10.70 -4.80 -17.05
C ASP A 50 -11.90 -5.57 -16.46
N ASP A 51 -12.05 -5.53 -15.13
CA ASP A 51 -13.15 -6.21 -14.43
C ASP A 51 -14.52 -5.66 -14.85
N GLU A 52 -15.40 -6.54 -15.32
CA GLU A 52 -16.76 -6.18 -15.73
C GLU A 52 -17.75 -6.16 -14.56
N LEU A 53 -17.44 -6.91 -13.49
CA LEU A 53 -18.32 -7.09 -12.34
C LEU A 53 -17.78 -6.34 -11.11
N PRO A 54 -18.63 -5.58 -10.38
CA PRO A 54 -18.21 -4.78 -9.23
C PRO A 54 -17.49 -5.55 -8.10
N TYR A 55 -17.71 -6.86 -8.00
CA TYR A 55 -17.18 -7.73 -6.95
C TYR A 55 -16.05 -8.64 -7.43
N VAL A 56 -15.57 -8.46 -8.67
CA VAL A 56 -14.44 -9.20 -9.23
C VAL A 56 -13.25 -8.27 -9.35
N GLY A 57 -12.05 -8.80 -9.08
CA GLY A 57 -10.80 -8.06 -9.14
C GLY A 57 -10.64 -7.09 -7.97
N ASP A 58 -10.27 -5.85 -8.28
CA ASP A 58 -9.93 -4.82 -7.29
C ASP A 58 -11.18 -4.15 -6.69
N ALA A 59 -11.96 -4.93 -5.92
CA ALA A 59 -13.17 -4.44 -5.27
C ALA A 59 -12.89 -3.31 -4.25
N ASP A 60 -11.70 -3.28 -3.66
CA ASP A 60 -11.31 -2.26 -2.68
C ASP A 60 -11.25 -0.87 -3.31
N ALA A 61 -10.62 -0.73 -4.49
CA ALA A 61 -10.60 0.55 -5.21
C ALA A 61 -12.00 1.06 -5.58
N LEU A 62 -12.95 0.16 -5.87
CA LEU A 62 -14.35 0.54 -6.09
C LEU A 62 -15.01 1.04 -4.80
N LEU A 63 -14.81 0.32 -3.69
CA LEU A 63 -15.35 0.68 -2.38
C LEU A 63 -14.78 2.03 -1.89
N ASP A 64 -13.51 2.30 -2.13
CA ASP A 64 -12.85 3.56 -1.76
C ASP A 64 -13.52 4.77 -2.42
N VAL A 65 -13.82 4.67 -3.72
CA VAL A 65 -14.50 5.75 -4.46
C VAL A 65 -15.95 5.90 -3.97
N ILE A 66 -16.65 4.81 -3.71
CA ILE A 66 -18.01 4.85 -3.15
C ILE A 66 -18.01 5.51 -1.76
N GLN A 67 -17.05 5.14 -0.90
CA GLN A 67 -16.90 5.74 0.42
C GLN A 67 -16.65 7.24 0.31
N ALA A 68 -15.66 7.65 -0.49
CA ALA A 68 -15.34 9.06 -0.70
C ALA A 68 -16.54 9.85 -1.24
N PHE A 69 -17.32 9.24 -2.13
CA PHE A 69 -18.56 9.83 -2.62
C PHE A 69 -19.60 10.01 -1.52
N LEU A 70 -19.85 8.98 -0.70
CA LEU A 70 -20.88 9.02 0.35
C LEU A 70 -20.51 9.93 1.52
N THR A 71 -19.24 9.94 1.95
CA THR A 71 -18.81 10.59 3.19
C THR A 71 -18.01 11.87 2.96
N GLY A 72 -17.50 12.11 1.75
CA GLY A 72 -16.60 13.23 1.44
C GLY A 72 -15.18 13.06 1.97
N THR A 73 -14.85 11.91 2.58
CA THR A 73 -13.51 11.59 3.09
C THR A 73 -12.89 10.50 2.25
N GLN A 74 -11.67 10.72 1.75
CA GLN A 74 -10.90 9.67 1.11
C GLN A 74 -10.63 8.55 2.12
N ALA A 75 -10.77 7.29 1.69
CA ALA A 75 -10.43 6.15 2.53
C ALA A 75 -8.97 6.28 2.97
N ALA A 76 -8.72 6.21 4.27
CA ALA A 76 -7.37 6.08 4.76
C ALA A 76 -6.83 4.72 4.31
N PRO A 77 -5.58 4.63 3.84
CA PRO A 77 -4.98 3.32 3.59
C PRO A 77 -5.15 2.47 4.85
N ASP A 78 -5.52 1.20 4.69
CA ASP A 78 -5.68 0.28 5.80
C ASP A 78 -4.33 0.10 6.51
N LEU A 79 -4.08 0.94 7.52
CA LEU A 79 -2.85 0.95 8.30
C LEU A 79 -2.71 -0.32 9.16
N ASP A 80 -3.77 -1.11 9.30
CA ASP A 80 -3.81 -2.31 10.14
C ASP A 80 -3.02 -3.49 9.55
N ARG A 81 -2.52 -3.37 8.30
CA ARG A 81 -1.68 -4.39 7.67
C ARG A 81 -0.44 -3.81 7.01
N SER A 82 0.49 -3.30 7.83
CA SER A 82 1.86 -3.05 7.37
C SER A 82 2.72 -4.32 7.50
N LEU A 83 3.23 -4.83 6.37
CA LEU A 83 4.21 -5.92 6.36
C LEU A 83 5.60 -5.32 6.54
N ALA A 84 6.19 -5.49 7.73
CA ALA A 84 7.58 -5.14 8.00
C ALA A 84 8.45 -6.40 8.01
N THR A 85 9.62 -6.34 7.38
CA THR A 85 10.65 -7.37 7.50
C THR A 85 11.74 -6.88 8.44
N VAL A 86 12.00 -7.64 9.51
CA VAL A 86 13.09 -7.36 10.45
C VAL A 86 14.15 -8.45 10.29
N LEU A 87 15.38 -8.05 9.95
CA LEU A 87 16.56 -8.90 9.98
C LEU A 87 17.25 -8.73 11.33
N PHE A 88 17.60 -9.85 11.97
CA PHE A 88 18.33 -9.87 13.23
C PHE A 88 19.55 -10.79 13.13
N THR A 89 20.69 -10.34 13.66
CA THR A 89 21.95 -11.12 13.71
C THR A 89 22.55 -11.07 15.11
N ASP A 90 23.23 -12.14 15.52
CA ASP A 90 23.83 -12.27 16.85
C ASP A 90 25.13 -13.09 16.82
N ILE A 91 25.99 -12.94 17.83
CA ILE A 91 27.22 -13.69 18.02
C ILE A 91 26.93 -15.04 18.68
N VAL A 92 27.06 -16.12 17.92
CA VAL A 92 26.90 -17.48 18.42
C VAL A 92 27.84 -17.75 19.62
N GLY A 93 27.24 -18.21 20.73
CA GLY A 93 27.96 -18.56 21.95
C GLY A 93 28.54 -17.37 22.71
N SER A 94 27.94 -16.19 22.58
CA SER A 94 28.43 -14.93 23.16
C SER A 94 28.76 -14.98 24.64
N THR A 95 27.93 -15.63 25.46
CA THR A 95 28.18 -15.74 26.91
C THR A 95 29.46 -16.52 27.23
N GLN A 96 29.70 -17.64 26.53
CA GLN A 96 30.92 -18.42 26.67
C GLN A 96 32.13 -17.61 26.18
N LYS A 97 32.02 -16.99 25.01
CA LYS A 97 33.09 -16.16 24.43
C LYS A 97 33.44 -14.98 25.33
N ALA A 98 32.46 -14.32 25.92
CA ALA A 98 32.68 -13.23 26.87
C ALA A 98 33.49 -13.69 28.09
N GLY A 99 33.18 -14.88 28.63
CA GLY A 99 33.93 -15.47 29.74
C GLY A 99 35.37 -15.84 29.38
N GLU A 100 35.60 -16.39 28.18
CA GLU A 100 36.93 -16.79 27.71
C GLU A 100 37.83 -15.59 27.34
N LEU A 101 37.24 -14.55 26.72
CA LEU A 101 37.97 -13.37 26.24
C LEU A 101 38.22 -12.34 27.34
N GLY A 102 37.35 -12.30 28.34
CA GLY A 102 37.30 -11.24 29.34
C GLY A 102 36.78 -9.91 28.77
N ASP A 103 36.37 -9.01 29.66
CA ASP A 103 35.55 -7.84 29.30
C ASP A 103 36.13 -6.94 28.20
N ARG A 104 37.45 -6.74 28.17
CA ARG A 104 38.09 -5.83 27.20
C ARG A 104 38.00 -6.40 25.79
N ARG A 105 38.49 -7.62 25.60
CA ARG A 105 38.49 -8.28 24.29
C ARG A 105 37.08 -8.60 23.81
N TRP A 106 36.16 -8.89 24.74
CA TRP A 106 34.75 -9.03 24.43
C TRP A 106 34.14 -7.72 23.89
N ARG A 107 34.42 -6.58 24.53
CA ARG A 107 34.00 -5.27 24.03
C ARG A 107 34.57 -4.96 22.66
N ASP A 108 35.86 -5.21 22.44
CA ASP A 108 36.50 -4.98 21.14
C ASP A 108 35.82 -5.82 20.04
N LEU A 109 35.50 -7.09 20.33
CA LEU A 109 34.80 -7.99 19.40
C LEU A 109 33.38 -7.51 19.08
N LEU A 110 32.63 -7.06 20.10
CA LEU A 110 31.28 -6.52 19.93
C LEU A 110 31.28 -5.26 19.06
N GLU A 111 32.19 -4.32 19.33
CA GLU A 111 32.34 -3.10 18.55
C GLU A 111 32.69 -3.42 17.08
N GLU A 112 33.60 -4.38 16.86
CA GLU A 112 33.96 -4.83 15.51
C GLU A 112 32.78 -5.50 14.79
N HIS A 113 32.00 -6.34 15.48
CA HIS A 113 30.79 -6.95 14.93
C HIS A 113 29.78 -5.90 14.49
N HIS A 114 29.42 -4.97 15.38
CA HIS A 114 28.48 -3.90 15.08
C HIS A 114 28.97 -2.99 13.95
N ALA A 115 30.26 -2.63 13.94
CA ALA A 115 30.84 -1.79 12.90
C ALA A 115 30.77 -2.46 11.52
N ARG A 116 31.08 -3.76 11.42
CA ARG A 116 31.01 -4.51 10.17
C ARG A 116 29.59 -4.66 9.65
N THR A 117 28.65 -5.03 10.53
CA THR A 117 27.23 -5.15 10.15
C THR A 117 26.67 -3.81 9.70
N ARG A 118 26.95 -2.72 10.43
CA ARG A 118 26.53 -1.37 10.04
C ARG A 118 27.14 -0.94 8.71
N ALA A 119 28.44 -1.18 8.50
CA ALA A 119 29.12 -0.81 7.26
C ALA A 119 28.52 -1.54 6.04
N PHE A 120 28.13 -2.80 6.21
CA PHE A 120 27.47 -3.58 5.15
C PHE A 120 26.11 -2.98 4.76
N TRP A 121 25.32 -2.53 5.75
CA TRP A 121 23.95 -2.04 5.51
C TRP A 121 23.82 -0.53 5.27
N THR A 122 24.81 0.29 5.62
CA THR A 122 24.76 1.76 5.45
C THR A 122 24.54 2.20 3.99
N GLY A 123 25.02 1.41 3.02
CA GLY A 123 24.82 1.68 1.58
C GLY A 123 23.57 1.04 0.98
N SER A 124 22.76 0.33 1.78
CA SER A 124 21.60 -0.41 1.29
C SER A 124 20.41 0.51 1.07
N ALA A 125 19.81 0.44 -0.12
CA ALA A 125 18.57 1.17 -0.43
C ALA A 125 17.34 0.60 0.30
N VAL A 126 17.43 -0.61 0.85
CA VAL A 126 16.32 -1.28 1.55
C VAL A 126 16.41 -1.13 3.07
N ALA A 127 17.58 -0.88 3.65
CA ALA A 127 17.68 -0.72 5.10
C ALA A 127 17.05 0.62 5.53
N ARG A 128 16.00 0.56 6.34
CA ARG A 128 15.27 1.73 6.84
C ARG A 128 15.72 2.19 8.22
N TRP A 129 16.06 1.24 9.08
CA TRP A 129 16.43 1.50 10.46
C TRP A 129 17.38 0.42 10.97
N MET A 130 18.32 0.80 11.85
CA MET A 130 19.33 -0.09 12.42
C MET A 130 19.57 0.21 13.90
N ASP A 131 19.62 -0.83 14.73
CA ASP A 131 19.89 -0.71 16.17
C ASP A 131 20.57 -1.96 16.74
N THR A 132 21.04 -1.88 17.98
CA THR A 132 21.79 -2.93 18.67
C THR A 132 21.28 -3.16 20.08
N ALA A 133 21.23 -4.41 20.53
CA ALA A 133 20.97 -4.75 21.92
C ALA A 133 21.89 -5.90 22.36
N GLY A 134 22.85 -5.60 23.25
CA GLY A 134 23.88 -6.56 23.64
C GLY A 134 24.80 -6.90 22.47
N ASP A 135 24.80 -8.18 22.09
CA ASP A 135 25.46 -8.80 20.94
C ASP A 135 24.58 -8.84 19.68
N GLY A 136 23.29 -8.54 19.83
CA GLY A 136 22.33 -8.51 18.76
C GLY A 136 22.35 -7.22 17.94
N PHE A 137 22.16 -7.36 16.62
CA PHE A 137 21.99 -6.27 15.66
C PHE A 137 20.67 -6.44 14.90
N PHE A 138 19.89 -5.36 14.80
CA PHE A 138 18.55 -5.33 14.19
C PHE A 138 18.51 -4.39 13.01
N ILE A 139 17.82 -4.79 11.94
CA ILE A 139 17.60 -3.98 10.74
C ILE A 139 16.14 -4.13 10.31
N THR A 140 15.47 -3.01 10.04
CA THR A 140 14.18 -3.02 9.31
C THR A 140 14.43 -2.80 7.83
N LEU A 141 13.84 -3.62 6.97
CA LEU A 141 13.97 -3.57 5.50
C LEU A 141 12.79 -2.87 4.80
#